data_AF-A0A962WIF0-F1
#
_entry.id   AF-A0A962WIF0-F1
#
_cell.length_a   1.000
_cell.length_b   1.000
_cell.length_c   1.000
_cell.angle_alpha   90.00
_cell.angle_beta   90.00
_cell.angle_gamma   90.00
#
_symmetry.space_group_name_H-M   'P 1'
#
loop_
_entity.id
_entity.type
_entity.pdbx_description
1 polymer ?
#
loop_
_entity_poly.entity_id
_entity_poly.type
_entity_poly.pdbx_seq_one_letter_code
_entity_poly.pdbx_strand_id
1 'polypeptide(L)'
;MQVATSIVQHDLRRSAEVAAAAEATGYDIAQSMENQHDPYLVLAAACTSTRRIELTPSIALSFVRSPVATAYAAYDLHVSSDGRFVLGLGSQVKGHNERRYSVPWTPAATRMREVIEVIQAVWRCWELGEPLDYAGEQYRVNLMPPNFRPKSSGLGRIPIAIAAVGPAMLRLAGSHCDAVYLHPFCTRAYVENVVMPELQTGFERGGRTREQFRISGGGFLATGPDEAAVAERVEWVRQRVAFYGSTRSYHGVLAQHGLEDLGMKLYEMSKVGAWDKMAAEVSDEVVALFAAIGTYDRIEAEIKSRFGGVSDVISEGNGYGRAPQLPPDLIADIRRIPTSFSGFDRSW
;
A
#
# COMPACT_ATOMS: atom_id res chain seq x y z
N MET A 1 4.14 13.34 -9.37
CA MET A 1 3.70 12.00 -8.94
C MET A 1 4.86 11.33 -8.23
N GLN A 2 4.63 10.78 -7.03
CA GLN A 2 5.71 10.14 -6.28
C GLN A 2 6.02 8.75 -6.86
N VAL A 3 7.28 8.33 -6.78
CA VAL A 3 7.75 7.02 -7.24
C VAL A 3 8.23 6.19 -6.06
N ALA A 4 7.59 5.05 -5.87
CA ALA A 4 7.91 4.09 -4.82
C ALA A 4 8.67 2.88 -5.36
N THR A 5 9.54 2.33 -4.52
CA THR A 5 10.21 1.05 -4.76
C THR A 5 10.16 0.15 -3.54
N SER A 6 10.51 -1.12 -3.70
CA SER A 6 10.54 -2.09 -2.61
C SER A 6 11.97 -2.30 -2.11
N ILE A 7 12.12 -2.46 -0.79
CA ILE A 7 13.39 -2.83 -0.17
C ILE A 7 13.54 -4.35 -0.18
N VAL A 8 14.76 -4.84 -0.31
CA VAL A 8 15.08 -6.27 -0.15
C VAL A 8 14.82 -6.70 1.30
N GLN A 9 14.09 -7.79 1.51
CA GLN A 9 13.66 -8.20 2.87
C GLN A 9 14.35 -9.44 3.44
N HIS A 10 15.02 -10.24 2.61
CA HIS A 10 15.64 -11.50 3.05
C HIS A 10 17.04 -11.32 3.66
N ASP A 11 17.63 -10.13 3.54
CA ASP A 11 18.94 -9.79 4.13
C ASP A 11 18.93 -8.34 4.63
N LEU A 12 18.85 -8.16 5.96
CA LEU A 12 18.78 -6.85 6.60
C LEU A 12 19.99 -5.96 6.32
N ARG A 13 21.18 -6.54 6.07
CA ARG A 13 22.38 -5.75 5.74
C ARG A 13 22.22 -5.11 4.37
N ARG A 14 21.75 -5.89 3.40
CA ARG A 14 21.45 -5.39 2.05
C ARG A 14 20.24 -4.46 2.03
N SER A 15 19.28 -4.61 2.95
CA SER A 15 18.14 -3.68 3.07
C SER A 15 18.60 -2.24 3.24
N ALA A 16 19.59 -2.00 4.10
CA ALA A 16 20.13 -0.66 4.35
C ALA A 16 20.81 -0.09 3.10
N GLU A 17 21.67 -0.87 2.43
CA GLU A 17 22.35 -0.47 1.20
C GLU A 17 21.35 -0.14 0.06
N VAL A 18 20.35 -1.01 -0.12
CA VAL A 18 19.31 -0.82 -1.15
C VAL A 18 18.46 0.42 -0.86
N ALA A 19 18.12 0.68 0.40
CA ALA A 19 17.38 1.88 0.77
C ALA A 19 18.18 3.17 0.51
N ALA A 20 19.47 3.19 0.86
CA ALA A 20 20.36 4.31 0.57
C ALA A 20 20.53 4.52 -0.95
N ALA A 21 20.69 3.44 -1.71
CA ALA A 21 20.76 3.50 -3.17
C ALA A 21 19.46 4.04 -3.78
N ALA A 22 18.30 3.58 -3.31
CA ALA A 22 17.00 4.09 -3.75
C ALA A 22 16.86 5.60 -3.51
N GLU A 23 17.24 6.07 -2.31
CA GLU A 23 17.25 7.50 -1.99
C GLU A 23 18.21 8.31 -2.89
N ALA A 24 19.38 7.76 -3.20
CA ALA A 24 20.37 8.40 -4.08
C ALA A 24 19.90 8.46 -5.55
N THR A 25 19.20 7.42 -6.04
CA THR A 25 18.61 7.38 -7.39
C THR A 25 17.44 8.36 -7.53
N GLY A 26 16.78 8.72 -6.41
CA GLY A 26 15.74 9.75 -6.38
C GLY A 26 14.33 9.24 -6.13
N TYR A 27 14.16 7.98 -5.68
CA TYR A 27 12.87 7.46 -5.25
C TYR A 27 12.33 8.25 -4.05
N ASP A 28 11.01 8.45 -4.03
CA ASP A 28 10.33 9.19 -2.97
C ASP A 28 10.00 8.30 -1.77
N ILE A 29 9.73 7.00 -2.02
CA ILE A 29 9.23 6.06 -1.02
C ILE A 29 9.94 4.71 -1.16
N ALA A 30 10.44 4.17 -0.05
CA ALA A 30 10.93 2.80 0.05
C ALA A 30 9.98 1.96 0.90
N GLN A 31 9.50 0.87 0.31
CA GLN A 31 8.41 0.06 0.85
C GLN A 31 8.91 -1.32 1.30
N SER A 32 8.37 -1.82 2.42
CA SER A 32 8.42 -3.24 2.77
C SER A 32 7.04 -3.88 2.66
N MET A 33 6.95 -5.21 2.70
CA MET A 33 5.70 -5.95 2.60
C MET A 33 5.70 -7.12 3.59
N GLU A 34 4.54 -7.52 4.08
CA GLU A 34 4.47 -8.69 4.95
C GLU A 34 4.00 -9.95 4.19
N ASN A 35 4.96 -10.76 3.78
CA ASN A 35 4.74 -12.03 3.09
C ASN A 35 5.50 -13.20 3.75
N GLN A 36 6.80 -13.29 3.48
CA GLN A 36 7.76 -14.27 3.98
C GLN A 36 8.55 -13.73 5.19
N HIS A 37 8.63 -12.40 5.33
CA HIS A 37 9.39 -11.72 6.37
C HIS A 37 8.56 -10.65 7.07
N ASP A 38 8.96 -10.28 8.29
CA ASP A 38 8.38 -9.16 9.03
C ASP A 38 8.68 -7.82 8.31
N PRO A 39 7.71 -6.90 8.24
CA PRO A 39 7.87 -5.68 7.45
C PRO A 39 8.60 -4.55 8.20
N TYR A 40 8.77 -4.63 9.52
CA TYR A 40 9.31 -3.52 10.32
C TYR A 40 10.83 -3.57 10.45
N LEU A 41 11.41 -4.76 10.60
CA LEU A 41 12.86 -4.94 10.82
C LEU A 41 13.70 -4.36 9.66
N VAL A 42 13.24 -4.58 8.44
CA VAL A 42 13.90 -4.07 7.22
C VAL A 42 13.82 -2.54 7.12
N LEU A 43 12.73 -1.95 7.64
CA LEU A 43 12.56 -0.50 7.68
C LEU A 43 13.42 0.12 8.77
N ALA A 44 13.62 -0.57 9.91
CA ALA A 44 14.56 -0.13 10.93
C ALA A 44 15.99 -0.07 10.38
N ALA A 45 16.42 -1.07 9.60
CA ALA A 45 17.70 -1.02 8.90
C ALA A 45 17.78 0.16 7.90
N ALA A 46 16.70 0.40 7.15
CA ALA A 46 16.61 1.53 6.22
C ALA A 46 16.67 2.91 6.93
N CYS A 47 16.10 3.04 8.15
CA CYS A 47 16.17 4.29 8.93
C CYS A 47 17.63 4.73 9.14
N THR A 48 18.53 3.78 9.45
CA THR A 48 19.94 4.10 9.77
C THR A 48 20.74 4.63 8.57
N SER A 49 20.34 4.27 7.36
CA SER A 49 21.09 4.49 6.11
C SER A 49 20.47 5.54 5.19
N THR A 50 19.31 6.10 5.55
CA THR A 50 18.56 7.09 4.74
C THR A 50 18.30 8.37 5.52
N ARG A 51 18.00 9.48 4.82
CA ARG A 51 17.75 10.79 5.45
C ARG A 51 16.54 11.55 4.90
N ARG A 52 16.01 11.17 3.74
CA ARG A 52 14.95 11.90 3.01
C ARG A 52 13.83 11.00 2.52
N ILE A 53 14.14 9.78 2.05
CA ILE A 53 13.14 8.87 1.47
C ILE A 53 12.09 8.48 2.51
N GLU A 54 10.83 8.44 2.13
CA GLU A 54 9.77 7.94 3.02
C GLU A 54 9.90 6.44 3.23
N LEU A 55 9.60 5.97 4.45
CA LEU A 55 9.64 4.56 4.81
C LEU A 55 8.24 4.08 5.19
N THR A 56 7.74 3.04 4.55
CA THR A 56 6.40 2.50 4.85
C THR A 56 6.34 0.99 4.66
N PRO A 57 5.67 0.24 5.54
CA PRO A 57 5.18 -1.06 5.16
C PRO A 57 4.00 -0.85 4.20
N SER A 58 3.90 -1.64 3.13
CA SER A 58 2.81 -1.65 2.15
C SER A 58 2.39 -3.10 1.87
N ILE A 59 1.87 -3.84 2.85
CA ILE A 59 1.42 -3.42 4.19
C ILE A 59 1.97 -4.31 5.30
N ALA A 60 1.81 -3.89 6.55
CA ALA A 60 1.91 -4.73 7.73
C ALA A 60 0.54 -5.32 8.11
N LEU A 61 0.53 -6.59 8.47
CA LEU A 61 -0.67 -7.32 8.86
C LEU A 61 -1.14 -6.85 10.25
N SER A 62 -2.30 -6.21 10.26
CA SER A 62 -2.84 -5.53 11.42
C SER A 62 -3.47 -6.48 12.43
N PHE A 63 -4.25 -7.47 11.96
CA PHE A 63 -5.05 -8.33 12.84
C PHE A 63 -4.25 -9.40 13.57
N VAL A 64 -3.03 -9.67 13.12
CA VAL A 64 -2.13 -10.68 13.69
C VAL A 64 -1.22 -10.12 14.78
N ARG A 65 -1.37 -8.85 15.13
CA ARG A 65 -0.61 -8.15 16.16
C ARG A 65 -1.54 -7.41 17.12
N SER A 66 -1.06 -7.15 18.32
CA SER A 66 -1.69 -6.18 19.21
C SER A 66 -1.60 -4.78 18.56
N PRO A 67 -2.67 -3.98 18.55
CA PRO A 67 -2.62 -2.58 18.11
C PRO A 67 -1.59 -1.77 18.92
N VAL A 68 -1.47 -2.03 20.21
CA VAL A 68 -0.48 -1.35 21.08
C VAL A 68 0.94 -1.72 20.68
N ALA A 69 1.22 -2.99 20.37
CA ALA A 69 2.54 -3.41 19.89
C ALA A 69 2.87 -2.78 18.52
N THR A 70 1.86 -2.64 17.66
CA THR A 70 1.98 -1.94 16.37
C THR A 70 2.28 -0.46 16.58
N ALA A 71 1.64 0.18 17.56
CA ALA A 71 1.87 1.58 17.91
C ALA A 71 3.33 1.82 18.34
N TYR A 72 3.93 0.93 19.16
CA TYR A 72 5.34 1.03 19.54
C TYR A 72 6.27 0.95 18.32
N ALA A 73 6.12 -0.12 17.52
CA ALA A 73 7.00 -0.32 16.36
C ALA A 73 6.94 0.86 15.38
N ALA A 74 5.74 1.36 15.11
CA ALA A 74 5.53 2.51 14.24
C ALA A 74 6.10 3.81 14.84
N TYR A 75 5.96 4.02 16.15
CA TYR A 75 6.50 5.18 16.85
C TYR A 75 8.03 5.19 16.83
N ASP A 76 8.66 4.05 17.14
CA ASP A 76 10.12 3.93 17.13
C ASP A 76 10.70 4.13 15.72
N LEU A 77 10.03 3.61 14.68
CA LEU A 77 10.41 3.85 13.29
C LEU A 77 10.22 5.31 12.88
N HIS A 78 9.15 5.96 13.33
CA HIS A 78 8.91 7.38 13.08
C HIS A 78 9.98 8.26 13.71
N VAL A 79 10.32 8.04 14.98
CA VAL A 79 11.39 8.76 15.65
C VAL A 79 12.75 8.46 15.01
N SER A 80 13.05 7.19 14.74
CA SER A 80 14.34 6.78 14.14
C SER A 80 14.53 7.25 12.71
N SER A 81 13.44 7.58 12.01
CA SER A 81 13.47 8.13 10.66
C SER A 81 13.35 9.65 10.61
N ASP A 82 13.38 10.34 11.75
CA ASP A 82 13.16 11.79 11.84
C ASP A 82 11.84 12.23 11.19
N GLY A 83 10.79 11.47 11.47
CA GLY A 83 9.43 11.79 11.05
C GLY A 83 9.03 11.27 9.66
N ARG A 84 9.89 10.53 8.95
CA ARG A 84 9.64 10.06 7.56
C ARG A 84 8.79 8.78 7.47
N PHE A 85 8.37 8.22 8.59
CA PHE A 85 7.63 6.96 8.58
C PHE A 85 6.14 7.17 8.31
N VAL A 86 5.55 6.28 7.50
CA VAL A 86 4.11 6.13 7.29
C VAL A 86 3.70 4.71 7.67
N LEU A 87 2.65 4.56 8.49
CA LEU A 87 2.18 3.25 8.91
C LEU A 87 1.15 2.70 7.91
N GLY A 88 1.56 1.76 7.06
CA GLY A 88 0.65 1.03 6.17
C GLY A 88 0.13 -0.28 6.76
N LEU A 89 -1.19 -0.42 6.86
CA LEU A 89 -1.86 -1.56 7.49
C LEU A 89 -2.75 -2.32 6.51
N GLY A 90 -2.91 -3.63 6.74
CA GLY A 90 -3.89 -4.44 6.03
C GLY A 90 -4.44 -5.56 6.91
N SER A 91 -5.67 -5.98 6.62
CA SER A 91 -6.38 -7.00 7.40
C SER A 91 -5.85 -8.41 7.18
N GLN A 92 -5.14 -8.64 6.06
CA GLN A 92 -5.01 -9.96 5.44
C GLN A 92 -6.38 -10.59 5.11
N VAL A 93 -6.42 -11.73 4.41
CA VAL A 93 -7.67 -12.46 4.14
C VAL A 93 -8.02 -13.43 5.28
N LYS A 94 -9.32 -13.72 5.45
CA LYS A 94 -9.86 -14.60 6.50
C LYS A 94 -9.08 -15.91 6.68
N GLY A 95 -8.86 -16.62 5.58
CA GLY A 95 -8.22 -17.93 5.63
C GLY A 95 -6.78 -17.93 6.14
N HIS A 96 -6.04 -16.83 6.01
CA HIS A 96 -4.70 -16.69 6.58
C HIS A 96 -4.77 -16.31 8.06
N ASN A 97 -5.66 -15.39 8.43
CA ASN A 97 -5.86 -15.02 9.83
C ASN A 97 -6.17 -16.26 10.68
N GLU A 98 -7.18 -17.05 10.29
CA GLU A 98 -7.66 -18.18 11.08
C GLU A 98 -6.70 -19.38 11.04
N ARG A 99 -6.12 -19.70 9.88
CA ARG A 99 -5.36 -20.96 9.69
C ARG A 99 -3.84 -20.81 9.81
N ARG A 100 -3.28 -19.66 9.43
CA ARG A 100 -1.82 -19.40 9.49
C ARG A 100 -1.42 -18.72 10.79
N TYR A 101 -2.24 -17.80 11.28
CA TYR A 101 -1.92 -16.98 12.46
C TYR A 101 -2.78 -17.29 13.69
N SER A 102 -3.74 -18.22 13.57
CA SER A 102 -4.63 -18.61 14.67
C SER A 102 -5.40 -17.43 15.29
N VAL A 103 -5.79 -16.45 14.46
CA VAL A 103 -6.54 -15.26 14.86
C VAL A 103 -7.98 -15.35 14.36
N PRO A 104 -9.00 -15.16 15.22
CA PRO A 104 -10.39 -15.12 14.79
C PRO A 104 -10.65 -14.01 13.78
N TRP A 105 -11.45 -14.31 12.74
CA TRP A 105 -11.88 -13.31 11.77
C TRP A 105 -13.17 -12.63 12.20
N THR A 106 -13.17 -11.30 12.20
CA THR A 106 -14.36 -10.44 12.38
C THR A 106 -14.48 -9.50 11.19
N PRO A 107 -15.60 -8.76 11.02
CA PRO A 107 -15.75 -7.81 9.92
C PRO A 107 -14.58 -6.83 9.82
N ALA A 108 -13.84 -6.90 8.70
CA ALA A 108 -12.52 -6.27 8.59
C ALA A 108 -12.55 -4.74 8.73
N ALA A 109 -13.54 -4.06 8.15
CA ALA A 109 -13.63 -2.60 8.24
C ALA A 109 -13.85 -2.14 9.69
N THR A 110 -14.77 -2.80 10.41
CA THR A 110 -15.02 -2.49 11.83
C THR A 110 -13.79 -2.74 12.69
N ARG A 111 -13.13 -3.89 12.51
CA ARG A 111 -11.90 -4.20 13.26
C ARG A 111 -10.77 -3.23 12.96
N MET A 112 -10.54 -2.94 11.68
CA MET A 112 -9.48 -2.03 11.26
C MET A 112 -9.69 -0.63 11.81
N ARG A 113 -10.95 -0.15 11.86
CA ARG A 113 -11.30 1.11 12.52
C ARG A 113 -10.81 1.13 13.97
N GLU A 114 -11.18 0.13 14.76
CA GLU A 114 -10.75 0.08 16.17
C GLU A 114 -9.24 -0.05 16.33
N VAL A 115 -8.56 -0.80 15.44
CA VAL A 115 -7.09 -0.87 15.45
C VAL A 115 -6.48 0.52 15.25
N ILE A 116 -6.98 1.29 14.27
CA ILE A 116 -6.50 2.66 13.99
C ILE A 116 -6.77 3.57 15.19
N GLU A 117 -7.97 3.55 15.75
CA GLU A 117 -8.35 4.37 16.90
C GLU A 117 -7.51 4.05 18.14
N VAL A 118 -7.25 2.76 18.43
CA VAL A 118 -6.35 2.35 19.52
C VAL A 118 -4.93 2.89 19.30
N ILE A 119 -4.39 2.73 18.08
CA ILE A 119 -3.04 3.21 17.75
C ILE A 119 -2.96 4.73 17.94
N GLN A 120 -3.94 5.48 17.45
CA GLN A 120 -4.01 6.93 17.61
C GLN A 120 -4.14 7.35 19.07
N ALA A 121 -5.01 6.70 19.86
CA ALA A 121 -5.16 6.97 21.28
C ALA A 121 -3.86 6.73 22.06
N VAL A 122 -3.13 5.65 21.73
CA VAL A 122 -1.82 5.35 22.31
C VAL A 122 -0.80 6.43 21.97
N TRP A 123 -0.71 6.85 20.70
CA TRP A 123 0.22 7.91 20.31
C TRP A 123 -0.11 9.27 20.92
N ARG A 124 -1.39 9.65 20.98
CA ARG A 124 -1.82 10.89 21.66
C ARG A 124 -1.51 10.85 23.15
N CYS A 125 -1.67 9.69 23.80
CA CYS A 125 -1.21 9.50 25.17
C CYS A 125 0.29 9.76 25.30
N TRP A 126 1.11 9.24 24.38
CA TRP A 126 2.56 9.42 24.43
C TRP A 126 3.00 10.86 24.16
N GLU A 127 2.50 11.46 23.08
CA GLU A 127 2.91 12.78 22.58
C GLU A 127 2.28 13.95 23.32
N LEU A 128 0.96 13.89 23.56
CA LEU A 128 0.21 15.00 24.16
C LEU A 128 -0.02 14.82 25.66
N GLY A 129 0.19 13.60 26.19
CA GLY A 129 -0.11 13.31 27.60
C GLY A 129 -1.58 13.14 27.92
N GLU A 130 -2.39 12.88 26.91
CA GLU A 130 -3.81 12.58 27.10
C GLU A 130 -4.02 11.26 27.86
N PRO A 131 -5.10 11.14 28.65
CA PRO A 131 -5.47 9.88 29.28
C PRO A 131 -5.73 8.81 28.23
N LEU A 132 -5.17 7.61 28.43
CA LEU A 132 -5.48 6.44 27.62
C LEU A 132 -6.68 5.71 28.22
N ASP A 133 -7.83 5.76 27.56
CA ASP A 133 -9.04 5.01 27.93
C ASP A 133 -9.88 4.66 26.70
N TYR A 134 -9.31 3.84 25.81
CA TYR A 134 -10.04 3.34 24.65
C TYR A 134 -10.90 2.12 25.02
N ALA A 135 -12.18 2.12 24.64
CA ALA A 135 -13.12 1.03 24.84
C ALA A 135 -14.03 0.85 23.61
N GLY A 136 -13.60 -0.02 22.69
CA GLY A 136 -14.37 -0.47 21.53
C GLY A 136 -15.05 -1.83 21.76
N GLU A 137 -15.68 -2.36 20.72
CA GLU A 137 -16.32 -3.69 20.75
C GLU A 137 -15.28 -4.82 20.79
N GLN A 138 -14.11 -4.60 20.19
CA GLN A 138 -13.06 -5.60 20.05
C GLN A 138 -11.83 -5.34 20.91
N TYR A 139 -11.54 -4.07 21.19
CA TYR A 139 -10.35 -3.68 21.95
C TYR A 139 -10.70 -2.80 23.15
N ARG A 140 -10.07 -3.08 24.29
CA ARG A 140 -10.08 -2.22 25.47
C ARG A 140 -8.63 -1.96 25.90
N VAL A 141 -8.22 -0.70 25.90
CA VAL A 141 -6.85 -0.28 26.23
C VAL A 141 -6.93 0.95 27.13
N ASN A 142 -6.61 0.79 28.40
CA ASN A 142 -6.75 1.84 29.41
C ASN A 142 -5.60 1.85 30.45
N LEU A 143 -4.45 1.29 30.09
CA LEU A 143 -3.29 1.19 30.96
C LEU A 143 -2.02 1.58 30.22
N MET A 144 -1.40 2.69 30.63
CA MET A 144 -0.09 3.14 30.14
C MET A 144 0.74 3.74 31.29
N PRO A 145 1.37 2.90 32.13
CA PRO A 145 2.17 3.39 33.24
C PRO A 145 3.41 4.16 32.74
N PRO A 146 3.97 5.11 33.51
CA PRO A 146 5.06 5.97 33.04
C PRO A 146 6.29 5.23 32.48
N ASN A 147 6.66 4.07 33.03
CA ASN A 147 7.80 3.28 32.56
C ASN A 147 7.60 2.64 31.18
N PHE A 148 6.36 2.56 30.70
CA PHE A 148 6.02 2.02 29.39
C PHE A 148 5.66 3.12 28.40
N ARG A 149 5.71 4.40 28.81
CA ARG A 149 5.41 5.53 27.94
C ARG A 149 6.71 6.09 27.34
N PRO A 150 6.92 6.01 26.02
CA PRO A 150 8.01 6.75 25.37
C PRO A 150 7.91 8.24 25.68
N LYS A 151 9.06 8.92 25.69
CA LYS A 151 9.08 10.39 25.74
C LYS A 151 8.48 10.93 24.45
N SER A 152 7.71 12.02 24.55
CA SER A 152 7.26 12.78 23.38
C SER A 152 8.46 13.09 22.48
N SER A 153 8.29 12.83 21.19
CA SER A 153 9.32 13.08 20.18
C SER A 153 9.32 14.53 19.72
N GLY A 154 8.19 15.23 19.89
CA GLY A 154 7.97 16.57 19.34
C GLY A 154 7.76 16.56 17.81
N LEU A 155 7.80 15.41 17.16
CA LEU A 155 7.53 15.26 15.74
C LEU A 155 6.01 15.31 15.48
N GLY A 156 5.63 15.65 14.24
CA GLY A 156 4.24 15.62 13.81
C GLY A 156 3.65 14.20 13.79
N ARG A 157 2.31 14.12 13.68
CA ARG A 157 1.53 12.88 13.66
C ARG A 157 2.03 11.89 12.62
N ILE A 158 2.06 10.60 12.97
CA ILE A 158 2.39 9.51 12.05
C ILE A 158 1.21 9.30 11.09
N PRO A 159 1.39 9.38 9.76
CA PRO A 159 0.30 9.19 8.82
C PRO A 159 -0.03 7.70 8.74
N ILE A 160 -1.31 7.36 8.68
CA ILE A 160 -1.77 5.98 8.57
C ILE A 160 -2.31 5.75 7.15
N ALA A 161 -1.84 4.68 6.53
CA ALA A 161 -2.36 4.18 5.27
C ALA A 161 -3.01 2.81 5.48
N ILE A 162 -4.06 2.49 4.72
CA ILE A 162 -4.60 1.13 4.68
C ILE A 162 -4.68 0.57 3.26
N ALA A 163 -4.40 -0.72 3.12
CA ALA A 163 -4.81 -1.46 1.94
C ALA A 163 -6.34 -1.63 1.98
N ALA A 164 -7.03 -1.14 0.96
CA ALA A 164 -8.48 -1.17 0.90
C ALA A 164 -8.96 -1.92 -0.35
N VAL A 165 -9.77 -2.96 -0.13
CA VAL A 165 -10.49 -3.68 -1.17
C VAL A 165 -11.97 -3.65 -0.81
N GLY A 166 -12.77 -3.10 -1.71
CA GLY A 166 -14.22 -3.00 -1.59
C GLY A 166 -14.74 -1.78 -0.80
N PRO A 167 -16.03 -1.46 -0.93
CA PRO A 167 -16.63 -0.19 -0.49
C PRO A 167 -16.41 0.16 0.99
N ALA A 168 -16.59 -0.81 1.89
CA ALA A 168 -16.50 -0.54 3.34
C ALA A 168 -15.08 -0.13 3.78
N MET A 169 -14.05 -0.78 3.24
CA MET A 169 -12.66 -0.42 3.52
C MET A 169 -12.26 0.91 2.87
N LEU A 170 -12.79 1.22 1.69
CA LEU A 170 -12.56 2.49 1.01
C LEU A 170 -13.16 3.67 1.80
N ARG A 171 -14.41 3.55 2.26
CA ARG A 171 -15.01 4.56 3.14
C ARG A 171 -14.25 4.72 4.46
N LEU A 172 -13.76 3.62 5.03
CA LEU A 172 -12.92 3.66 6.22
C LEU A 172 -11.62 4.42 5.95
N ALA A 173 -10.95 4.14 4.83
CA ALA A 173 -9.71 4.82 4.45
C ALA A 173 -9.94 6.33 4.38
N GLY A 174 -10.97 6.79 3.66
CA GLY A 174 -11.25 8.23 3.53
C GLY A 174 -11.62 8.92 4.85
N SER A 175 -12.19 8.19 5.82
CA SER A 175 -12.65 8.78 7.09
C SER A 175 -11.63 8.71 8.23
N HIS A 176 -10.75 7.71 8.27
CA HIS A 176 -9.86 7.45 9.43
C HIS A 176 -8.37 7.41 9.06
N CYS A 177 -8.01 7.46 7.79
CA CYS A 177 -6.63 7.33 7.32
C CYS A 177 -6.18 8.58 6.57
N ASP A 178 -4.86 8.68 6.38
CA ASP A 178 -4.20 9.71 5.60
C ASP A 178 -3.90 9.24 4.16
N ALA A 179 -3.95 7.94 3.92
CA ALA A 179 -3.71 7.36 2.60
C ALA A 179 -4.46 6.04 2.38
N VAL A 180 -4.64 5.68 1.11
CA VAL A 180 -5.08 4.35 0.68
C VAL A 180 -4.04 3.70 -0.22
N TYR A 181 -3.75 2.44 0.04
CA TYR A 181 -2.94 1.58 -0.83
C TYR A 181 -3.87 0.72 -1.68
N LEU A 182 -4.04 1.13 -2.93
CA LEU A 182 -4.83 0.40 -3.90
C LEU A 182 -4.02 -0.78 -4.44
N HIS A 183 -4.70 -1.91 -4.59
CA HIS A 183 -4.09 -3.11 -5.14
C HIS A 183 -3.71 -2.88 -6.63
N PRO A 184 -2.61 -3.45 -7.14
CA PRO A 184 -2.27 -3.36 -8.57
C PRO A 184 -3.34 -3.92 -9.51
N PHE A 185 -4.20 -4.80 -9.01
CA PHE A 185 -5.42 -5.26 -9.72
C PHE A 185 -6.54 -4.22 -9.63
N CYS A 186 -6.24 -2.99 -10.02
CA CYS A 186 -7.23 -1.93 -10.21
C CYS A 186 -7.12 -1.40 -11.64
N THR A 187 -8.23 -0.86 -12.12
CA THR A 187 -8.27 -0.16 -13.39
C THR A 187 -8.60 1.30 -13.18
N ARG A 188 -8.19 2.19 -14.09
CA ARG A 188 -8.58 3.61 -14.04
C ARG A 188 -10.09 3.75 -13.88
N ALA A 189 -10.87 3.03 -14.70
CA ALA A 189 -12.32 2.99 -14.61
C ALA A 189 -12.83 2.56 -13.22
N TYR A 190 -12.23 1.53 -12.61
CA TYR A 190 -12.58 1.14 -11.24
C TYR A 190 -12.21 2.22 -10.21
N VAL A 191 -11.09 2.92 -10.39
CA VAL A 191 -10.70 4.01 -9.49
C VAL A 191 -11.70 5.16 -9.59
N GLU A 192 -12.06 5.59 -10.80
CA GLU A 192 -12.98 6.70 -11.03
C GLU A 192 -14.42 6.35 -10.62
N ASN A 193 -14.92 5.17 -10.99
CA ASN A 193 -16.33 4.81 -10.83
C ASN A 193 -16.66 4.20 -9.46
N VAL A 194 -15.67 3.65 -8.75
CA VAL A 194 -15.90 2.93 -7.49
C VAL A 194 -15.03 3.47 -6.36
N VAL A 195 -13.71 3.58 -6.54
CA VAL A 195 -12.81 4.01 -5.45
C VAL A 195 -13.10 5.45 -5.04
N MET A 196 -13.14 6.38 -5.99
CA MET A 196 -13.30 7.80 -5.69
C MET A 196 -14.66 8.13 -5.03
N PRO A 197 -15.82 7.60 -5.49
CA PRO A 197 -17.09 7.82 -4.79
C PRO A 197 -17.10 7.31 -3.34
N GLU A 198 -16.47 6.16 -3.08
CA GLU A 198 -16.39 5.59 -1.74
C GLU A 198 -15.40 6.36 -0.84
N LEU A 199 -14.28 6.82 -1.40
CA LEU A 199 -13.36 7.72 -0.70
C LEU A 199 -14.04 9.05 -0.37
N GLN A 200 -14.79 9.63 -1.32
CA GLN A 200 -15.53 10.88 -1.12
C GLN A 200 -16.53 10.77 0.03
N THR A 201 -17.28 9.66 0.08
CA THR A 201 -18.16 9.35 1.23
C THR A 201 -17.36 9.26 2.54
N GLY A 202 -16.14 8.75 2.50
CA GLY A 202 -15.23 8.73 3.65
C GLY A 202 -14.75 10.14 4.05
N PHE A 203 -14.34 10.95 3.08
CA PHE A 203 -13.87 12.33 3.28
C PHE A 203 -14.93 13.20 3.94
N GLU A 204 -16.18 13.10 3.50
CA GLU A 204 -17.32 13.82 4.08
C GLU A 204 -17.55 13.45 5.55
N ARG A 205 -17.29 12.19 5.93
CA ARG A 205 -17.41 11.73 7.33
C ARG A 205 -16.22 12.12 8.19
N GLY A 206 -15.02 12.10 7.62
CA GLY A 206 -13.77 12.36 8.33
C GLY A 206 -13.34 13.82 8.33
N GLY A 207 -14.03 14.71 7.61
CA GLY A 207 -13.66 16.11 7.46
C GLY A 207 -12.33 16.30 6.70
N ARG A 208 -12.01 15.40 5.77
CA ARG A 208 -10.73 15.39 5.05
C ARG A 208 -10.88 15.93 3.63
N THR A 209 -9.81 16.53 3.11
CA THR A 209 -9.72 17.01 1.73
C THR A 209 -8.88 16.06 0.87
N ARG A 210 -9.09 16.09 -0.46
CA ARG A 210 -8.34 15.25 -1.40
C ARG A 210 -6.85 15.58 -1.40
N GLU A 211 -6.51 16.84 -1.17
CA GLU A 211 -5.14 17.36 -1.17
C GLU A 211 -4.32 16.79 0.01
N GLN A 212 -5.00 16.45 1.11
CA GLN A 212 -4.39 15.89 2.32
C GLN A 212 -4.52 14.36 2.42
N PHE A 213 -5.01 13.70 1.36
CA PHE A 213 -5.18 12.26 1.31
C PHE A 213 -4.43 11.66 0.13
N ARG A 214 -3.51 10.73 0.40
CA ARG A 214 -2.68 10.12 -0.65
C ARG A 214 -3.30 8.84 -1.20
N ILE A 215 -3.45 8.75 -2.52
CA ILE A 215 -3.81 7.51 -3.21
C ILE A 215 -2.53 6.91 -3.80
N SER A 216 -2.21 5.67 -3.44
CA SER A 216 -1.01 4.98 -3.93
C SER A 216 -1.35 3.67 -4.63
N GLY A 217 -0.68 3.41 -5.75
CA GLY A 217 -0.86 2.21 -6.56
C GLY A 217 -2.03 2.35 -7.53
N GLY A 218 -2.81 1.28 -7.67
CA GLY A 218 -3.97 1.26 -8.57
C GLY A 218 -3.72 0.71 -9.97
N GLY A 219 -2.56 0.07 -10.21
CA GLY A 219 -2.22 -0.62 -11.44
C GLY A 219 -0.79 -1.16 -11.43
N PHE A 220 -0.39 -1.77 -12.54
CA PHE A 220 0.97 -2.25 -12.76
C PHE A 220 1.79 -1.32 -13.65
N LEU A 221 3.11 -1.49 -13.61
CA LEU A 221 4.06 -0.90 -14.54
C LEU A 221 4.74 -2.03 -15.32
N ALA A 222 4.64 -2.01 -16.65
CA ALA A 222 5.36 -2.91 -17.54
C ALA A 222 6.32 -2.07 -18.39
N THR A 223 7.56 -1.93 -17.92
CA THR A 223 8.56 -1.07 -18.53
C THR A 223 9.95 -1.69 -18.51
N GLY A 224 10.82 -1.20 -19.40
CA GLY A 224 12.20 -1.64 -19.54
C GLY A 224 12.97 -0.74 -20.52
N PRO A 225 14.29 -0.99 -20.69
CA PRO A 225 15.12 -0.21 -21.61
C PRO A 225 14.79 -0.46 -23.08
N ASP A 226 14.17 -1.59 -23.41
CA ASP A 226 13.82 -1.99 -24.77
C ASP A 226 12.51 -2.79 -24.81
N GLU A 227 12.01 -3.04 -26.02
CA GLU A 227 10.74 -3.75 -26.25
C GLU A 227 10.76 -5.20 -25.73
N ALA A 228 11.93 -5.85 -25.69
CA ALA A 228 12.04 -7.21 -25.18
C ALA A 228 11.85 -7.25 -23.65
N ALA A 229 12.45 -6.31 -22.93
CA ALA A 229 12.24 -6.13 -21.50
C ALA A 229 10.78 -5.74 -21.19
N VAL A 230 10.16 -4.88 -22.01
CA VAL A 230 8.73 -4.55 -21.87
C VAL A 230 7.86 -5.80 -22.04
N ALA A 231 8.12 -6.62 -23.07
CA ALA A 231 7.37 -7.85 -23.33
C ALA A 231 7.45 -8.85 -22.17
N GLU A 232 8.63 -9.05 -21.56
CA GLU A 232 8.77 -9.90 -20.36
C GLU A 232 7.89 -9.39 -19.22
N ARG A 233 7.84 -8.07 -19.02
CA ARG A 233 7.04 -7.47 -17.95
C ARG A 233 5.55 -7.53 -18.24
N VAL A 234 5.13 -7.41 -19.50
CA VAL A 234 3.74 -7.63 -19.92
C VAL A 234 3.28 -9.06 -19.58
N GLU A 235 4.10 -10.08 -19.87
CA GLU A 235 3.77 -11.46 -19.51
C GLU A 235 3.70 -11.68 -18.00
N TRP A 236 4.62 -11.06 -17.25
CA TRP A 236 4.53 -11.07 -15.80
C TRP A 236 3.22 -10.44 -15.31
N VAL A 237 2.82 -9.28 -15.85
CA VAL A 237 1.53 -8.65 -15.51
C VAL A 237 0.37 -9.57 -15.89
N ARG A 238 0.39 -10.22 -17.06
CA ARG A 238 -0.65 -11.16 -17.50
C ARG A 238 -0.87 -12.28 -16.49
N GLN A 239 0.21 -12.88 -15.98
CA GLN A 239 0.14 -13.89 -14.94
C GLN A 239 -0.48 -13.35 -13.65
N ARG A 240 -0.14 -12.11 -13.25
CA ARG A 240 -0.74 -11.47 -12.08
C ARG A 240 -2.22 -11.17 -12.27
N VAL A 241 -2.61 -10.66 -13.44
CA VAL A 241 -4.01 -10.39 -13.80
C VAL A 241 -4.82 -11.68 -13.78
N ALA A 242 -4.30 -12.76 -14.35
CA ALA A 242 -4.95 -14.08 -14.29
C ALA A 242 -5.14 -14.55 -12.84
N PHE A 243 -4.07 -14.55 -12.05
CA PHE A 243 -4.09 -15.00 -10.66
C PHE A 243 -5.04 -14.19 -9.77
N TYR A 244 -5.00 -12.86 -9.86
CA TYR A 244 -5.89 -12.02 -9.08
C TYR A 244 -7.33 -12.06 -9.60
N GLY A 245 -7.51 -12.14 -10.92
CA GLY A 245 -8.81 -12.30 -11.57
C GLY A 245 -9.53 -13.59 -11.17
N SER A 246 -8.81 -14.62 -10.72
CA SER A 246 -9.42 -15.84 -10.17
C SER A 246 -9.99 -15.66 -8.76
N THR A 247 -9.79 -14.51 -8.11
CA THR A 247 -10.28 -14.23 -6.77
C THR A 247 -11.55 -13.38 -6.83
N ARG A 248 -12.67 -13.95 -6.39
CA ARG A 248 -14.01 -13.33 -6.46
C ARG A 248 -14.09 -11.90 -5.91
N SER A 249 -13.31 -11.58 -4.87
CA SER A 249 -13.28 -10.22 -4.29
C SER A 249 -12.84 -9.13 -5.28
N TYR A 250 -12.16 -9.50 -6.38
CA TYR A 250 -11.72 -8.56 -7.41
C TYR A 250 -12.64 -8.50 -8.64
N HIS A 251 -13.69 -9.33 -8.73
CA HIS A 251 -14.55 -9.37 -9.93
C HIS A 251 -15.28 -8.04 -10.18
N GLY A 252 -15.51 -7.21 -9.15
CA GLY A 252 -16.04 -5.86 -9.33
C GLY A 252 -15.14 -4.95 -10.19
N VAL A 253 -13.85 -5.25 -10.29
CA VAL A 253 -12.91 -4.56 -11.19
C VAL A 253 -13.10 -5.01 -12.63
N LEU A 254 -13.29 -6.31 -12.86
CA LEU A 254 -13.56 -6.89 -14.19
C LEU A 254 -14.92 -6.45 -14.74
N ALA A 255 -15.93 -6.34 -13.88
CA ALA A 255 -17.26 -5.88 -14.24
C ALA A 255 -17.28 -4.44 -14.80
N GLN A 256 -16.30 -3.59 -14.45
CA GLN A 256 -16.17 -2.26 -15.06
C GLN A 256 -15.86 -2.31 -16.56
N HIS A 257 -15.49 -3.48 -17.07
CA HIS A 257 -15.09 -3.70 -18.46
C HIS A 257 -15.90 -4.82 -19.14
N GLY A 258 -16.99 -5.29 -18.53
CA GLY A 258 -17.78 -6.41 -19.07
C GLY A 258 -17.03 -7.76 -19.09
N LEU A 259 -16.06 -7.95 -18.18
CA LEU A 259 -15.19 -9.12 -18.13
C LEU A 259 -15.59 -10.13 -17.02
N GLU A 260 -16.86 -10.16 -16.64
CA GLU A 260 -17.38 -11.06 -15.60
C GLU A 260 -17.17 -12.53 -15.96
N ASP A 261 -17.40 -12.89 -17.23
CA ASP A 261 -17.21 -14.25 -17.73
C ASP A 261 -15.74 -14.69 -17.63
N LEU A 262 -14.81 -13.79 -17.91
CA LEU A 262 -13.38 -14.03 -17.71
C LEU A 262 -13.09 -14.31 -16.24
N GLY A 263 -13.55 -13.46 -15.32
CA GLY A 263 -13.37 -13.67 -13.88
C GLY A 263 -13.92 -15.02 -13.40
N MET A 264 -15.11 -15.40 -13.87
CA MET A 264 -15.71 -16.70 -13.55
C MET A 264 -14.92 -17.88 -14.12
N LYS A 265 -14.42 -17.76 -15.35
CA LYS A 265 -13.56 -18.77 -15.96
C LYS A 265 -12.26 -18.97 -15.16
N LEU A 266 -11.58 -17.87 -14.82
CA LEU A 266 -10.35 -17.90 -14.02
C LEU A 266 -10.61 -18.52 -12.63
N TYR A 267 -11.73 -18.17 -11.99
CA TYR A 267 -12.13 -18.76 -10.71
C TYR A 267 -12.31 -20.28 -10.79
N GLU A 268 -12.98 -20.81 -11.81
CA GLU A 268 -13.14 -22.26 -11.95
C GLU A 268 -11.81 -22.96 -12.25
N MET A 269 -10.93 -22.34 -13.08
CA MET A 269 -9.58 -22.86 -13.32
C MET A 269 -8.76 -22.99 -12.02
N SER A 270 -8.91 -22.04 -11.09
CA SER A 270 -8.23 -22.07 -9.79
C SER A 270 -8.62 -23.29 -8.94
N LYS A 271 -9.90 -23.71 -9.02
CA LYS A 271 -10.43 -24.84 -8.24
C LYS A 271 -9.93 -26.19 -8.73
N VAL A 272 -9.63 -26.31 -10.02
CA VAL A 272 -9.07 -27.53 -10.62
C VAL A 272 -7.54 -27.48 -10.73
N GLY A 273 -6.88 -26.46 -10.15
CA GLY A 273 -5.43 -26.34 -10.12
C GLY A 273 -4.78 -26.00 -11.46
N ALA A 274 -5.52 -25.46 -12.42
CA ALA A 274 -5.04 -25.14 -13.77
C ALA A 274 -4.25 -23.82 -13.84
N TRP A 275 -3.36 -23.58 -12.87
CA TRP A 275 -2.63 -22.32 -12.70
C TRP A 275 -1.77 -21.95 -13.91
N ASP A 276 -1.04 -22.92 -14.46
CA ASP A 276 -0.11 -22.69 -15.59
C ASP A 276 -0.81 -22.37 -16.92
N LYS A 277 -2.12 -22.62 -17.02
CA LYS A 277 -2.93 -22.34 -18.22
C LYS A 277 -3.69 -21.02 -18.13
N MET A 278 -3.77 -20.44 -16.93
CA MET A 278 -4.69 -19.35 -16.62
C MET A 278 -4.32 -18.04 -17.32
N ALA A 279 -3.02 -17.78 -17.48
CA ALA A 279 -2.53 -16.58 -18.18
C ALA A 279 -2.95 -16.54 -19.66
N ALA A 280 -3.11 -17.69 -20.32
CA ALA A 280 -3.52 -17.76 -21.72
C ALA A 280 -4.95 -17.26 -21.98
N GLU A 281 -5.75 -17.12 -20.92
CA GLU A 281 -7.12 -16.59 -21.00
C GLU A 281 -7.19 -15.06 -20.91
N VAL A 282 -6.07 -14.40 -20.62
CA VAL A 282 -5.97 -12.96 -20.48
C VAL A 282 -5.34 -12.39 -21.76
N SER A 283 -6.10 -11.66 -22.57
CA SER A 283 -5.61 -11.03 -23.79
C SER A 283 -4.74 -9.79 -23.48
N ASP A 284 -3.99 -9.32 -24.49
CA ASP A 284 -3.17 -8.11 -24.39
C ASP A 284 -4.01 -6.87 -24.08
N GLU A 285 -5.21 -6.80 -24.67
CA GLU A 285 -6.19 -5.75 -24.39
C GLU A 285 -6.57 -5.74 -22.90
N VAL A 286 -6.81 -6.92 -22.32
CA VAL A 286 -7.10 -7.02 -20.88
C VAL A 286 -5.87 -6.62 -20.05
N VAL A 287 -4.66 -7.00 -20.43
CA VAL A 287 -3.42 -6.57 -19.73
C VAL A 287 -3.28 -5.05 -19.74
N ALA A 288 -3.53 -4.41 -20.88
CA ALA A 288 -3.47 -2.95 -21.02
C ALA A 288 -4.50 -2.22 -20.13
N LEU A 289 -5.61 -2.86 -19.76
CA LEU A 289 -6.55 -2.30 -18.79
C LEU A 289 -5.96 -2.19 -17.38
N PHE A 290 -4.88 -2.89 -17.04
CA PHE A 290 -4.29 -2.93 -15.69
C PHE A 290 -2.92 -2.24 -15.59
N ALA A 291 -2.21 -2.04 -16.70
CA ALA A 291 -0.83 -1.57 -16.69
C ALA A 291 -0.60 -0.31 -17.52
N ALA A 292 0.36 0.52 -17.11
CA ALA A 292 1.07 1.40 -18.04
C ALA A 292 2.19 0.58 -18.70
N ILE A 293 2.27 0.60 -20.03
CA ILE A 293 3.12 -0.30 -20.82
C ILE A 293 3.98 0.52 -21.78
N GLY A 294 5.30 0.43 -21.66
CA GLY A 294 6.19 1.13 -22.59
C GLY A 294 7.65 1.11 -22.17
N THR A 295 8.54 1.35 -23.12
CA THR A 295 9.97 1.55 -22.88
C THR A 295 10.22 2.81 -22.05
N TYR A 296 11.41 2.95 -21.45
CA TYR A 296 11.74 4.09 -20.59
C TYR A 296 11.50 5.47 -21.24
N ASP A 297 11.72 5.60 -22.55
CA ASP A 297 11.48 6.83 -23.31
C ASP A 297 9.99 7.14 -23.56
N ARG A 298 9.09 6.18 -23.32
CA ARG A 298 7.64 6.30 -23.57
C ARG A 298 6.79 6.19 -22.31
N ILE A 299 7.32 5.57 -21.25
CA ILE A 299 6.52 5.16 -20.10
C ILE A 299 5.93 6.33 -19.31
N GLU A 300 6.55 7.52 -19.34
CA GLU A 300 5.98 8.73 -18.69
C GLU A 300 4.57 9.06 -19.25
N ALA A 301 4.42 9.03 -20.57
CA ALA A 301 3.14 9.33 -21.23
C ALA A 301 2.07 8.28 -20.88
N GLU A 302 2.48 7.02 -20.80
CA GLU A 302 1.61 5.90 -20.44
C GLU A 302 1.18 5.97 -18.97
N ILE A 303 2.11 6.29 -18.05
CA ILE A 303 1.79 6.55 -16.65
C ILE A 303 0.81 7.72 -16.53
N LYS A 304 1.03 8.80 -17.27
CA LYS A 304 0.15 9.98 -17.25
C LYS A 304 -1.26 9.65 -17.73
N SER A 305 -1.39 8.93 -18.85
CA SER A 305 -2.67 8.47 -19.38
C SER A 305 -3.40 7.58 -18.36
N ARG A 306 -2.66 6.64 -17.79
CA ARG A 306 -3.21 5.56 -16.98
C ARG A 306 -3.54 5.98 -15.54
N PHE A 307 -2.65 6.74 -14.91
CA PHE A 307 -2.66 7.03 -13.47
C PHE A 307 -2.80 8.53 -13.16
N GLY A 308 -2.58 9.40 -14.15
CA GLY A 308 -2.71 10.85 -13.98
C GLY A 308 -4.09 11.26 -13.48
N GLY A 309 -4.12 12.06 -12.41
CA GLY A 309 -5.33 12.54 -11.74
C GLY A 309 -6.01 11.54 -10.80
N VAL A 310 -5.68 10.25 -10.87
CA VAL A 310 -6.33 9.20 -10.05
C VAL A 310 -5.42 8.57 -9.01
N SER A 311 -4.10 8.60 -9.22
CA SER A 311 -3.10 8.12 -8.26
C SER A 311 -2.03 9.18 -8.01
N ASP A 312 -1.55 9.26 -6.79
CA ASP A 312 -0.49 10.17 -6.39
C ASP A 312 0.88 9.48 -6.37
N VAL A 313 0.89 8.15 -6.25
CA VAL A 313 2.09 7.31 -6.14
C VAL A 313 1.99 6.12 -7.08
N ILE A 314 3.03 5.88 -7.87
CA ILE A 314 3.22 4.60 -8.55
C ILE A 314 4.33 3.79 -7.89
N SER A 315 4.24 2.46 -8.00
CA SER A 315 5.29 1.56 -7.56
C SER A 315 5.91 0.89 -8.78
N GLU A 316 7.25 0.86 -8.82
CA GLU A 316 8.03 0.25 -9.91
C GLU A 316 7.68 -1.24 -10.15
N GLY A 317 7.14 -1.93 -9.15
CA GLY A 317 6.52 -3.24 -9.38
C GLY A 317 7.45 -4.34 -9.88
N ASN A 318 8.74 -4.33 -9.53
CA ASN A 318 9.77 -5.28 -10.00
C ASN A 318 9.67 -6.72 -9.48
N GLY A 319 8.56 -7.07 -8.80
CA GLY A 319 8.46 -8.36 -8.11
C GLY A 319 9.30 -8.41 -6.84
N TYR A 320 8.97 -9.36 -5.97
CA TYR A 320 9.50 -9.41 -4.60
C TYR A 320 11.03 -9.60 -4.57
N GLY A 321 11.73 -8.71 -3.87
CA GLY A 321 13.17 -8.86 -3.56
C GLY A 321 14.13 -8.47 -4.67
N ARG A 322 13.67 -7.82 -5.75
CA ARG A 322 14.56 -7.19 -6.75
C ARG A 322 14.90 -5.77 -6.32
N ALA A 323 16.15 -5.36 -6.58
CA ALA A 323 16.58 -3.98 -6.36
C ALA A 323 15.81 -3.01 -7.28
N PRO A 324 15.72 -1.72 -6.91
CA PRO A 324 15.21 -0.67 -7.80
C PRO A 324 16.05 -0.58 -9.08
N GLN A 325 15.41 -0.31 -10.22
CA GLN A 325 16.03 -0.34 -11.56
C GLN A 325 15.70 0.88 -12.43
N LEU A 326 14.70 1.71 -12.07
CA LEU A 326 14.39 2.89 -12.87
C LEU A 326 15.58 3.87 -12.89
N PRO A 327 15.96 4.37 -14.08
CA PRO A 327 16.98 5.42 -14.18
C PRO A 327 16.57 6.70 -13.43
N PRO A 328 17.52 7.45 -12.84
CA PRO A 328 17.24 8.71 -12.13
C PRO A 328 16.45 9.72 -12.97
N ASP A 329 16.80 9.87 -14.25
CA ASP A 329 16.13 10.83 -15.15
C ASP A 329 14.66 10.45 -15.37
N LEU A 330 14.37 9.15 -15.51
CA LEU A 330 13.00 8.67 -15.64
C LEU A 330 12.17 8.91 -14.36
N ILE A 331 12.77 8.71 -13.18
CA ILE A 331 12.09 9.06 -11.91
C ILE A 331 11.79 10.56 -11.87
N ALA A 332 12.73 11.39 -12.29
CA ALA A 332 12.54 12.84 -12.37
C ALA A 332 11.42 13.23 -13.36
N ASP A 333 11.32 12.56 -14.50
CA ASP A 333 10.26 12.76 -15.49
C ASP A 333 8.89 12.39 -14.92
N ILE A 334 8.75 11.20 -14.30
CA ILE A 334 7.52 10.76 -13.65
C ILE A 334 7.09 11.73 -12.54
N ARG A 335 8.05 12.30 -11.80
CA ARG A 335 7.78 13.27 -10.75
C ARG A 335 7.08 14.54 -11.26
N ARG A 336 7.26 14.91 -12.54
CA ARG A 336 6.59 16.07 -13.16
C ARG A 336 5.11 15.83 -13.46
N ILE A 337 4.62 14.59 -13.44
CA ILE A 337 3.20 14.29 -13.64
C ILE A 337 2.40 14.90 -12.46
N PRO A 338 1.42 15.80 -12.72
CA PRO A 338 0.66 16.45 -11.65
C PRO A 338 -0.17 15.47 -10.82
N THR A 339 -0.28 15.73 -9.52
CA THR A 339 -1.07 14.95 -8.55
C THR A 339 -1.84 15.88 -7.62
N SER A 340 -2.95 15.40 -7.05
CA SER A 340 -3.77 16.23 -6.13
C SER A 340 -3.18 16.27 -4.72
N PHE A 341 -2.47 15.22 -4.29
CA PHE A 341 -1.86 15.19 -2.96
C PHE A 341 -0.74 16.24 -2.82
N SER A 342 -0.84 17.08 -1.79
CA SER A 342 0.11 18.15 -1.47
C SER A 342 0.88 17.91 -0.16
N GLY A 343 0.43 16.98 0.66
CA GLY A 343 1.10 16.59 1.91
C GLY A 343 0.11 16.10 2.96
N PHE A 344 0.60 15.32 3.92
CA PHE A 344 -0.21 14.90 5.05
C PHE A 344 -0.45 16.05 6.02
N ASP A 345 -1.64 16.11 6.62
CA ASP A 345 -1.81 16.85 7.87
C ASP A 345 -1.03 16.12 8.98
N ARG A 346 -0.18 16.87 9.67
CA ARG A 346 0.74 16.37 10.71
C ARG A 346 0.38 16.87 12.10
N SER A 347 -0.75 17.56 12.24
CA SER A 347 -1.26 18.01 13.54
C SER A 347 -1.71 16.81 14.40
N TRP A 348 -1.56 16.91 15.73
CA TRP A 348 -1.85 15.82 16.65
C TRP A 348 -3.30 15.68 17.06
#